data_AF-H5SEI4-F1
#
_entry.id   AF-H5SEI4-F1
#
_cell.length_a   1.000
_cell.length_b   1.000
_cell.length_c   1.000
_cell.angle_alpha   90.00
_cell.angle_beta   90.00
_cell.angle_gamma   90.00
#
_symmetry.space_group_name_H-M   'P 1'
#
loop_
_entity.id
_entity.type
_entity.pdbx_description
1 polymer ?
#
loop_
_entity_poly.entity_id
_entity_poly.type
_entity_poly.pdbx_seq_one_letter_code
_entity_poly.pdbx_strand_id
1 'polypeptide(L)'
;MVITVEVDEEGREERLLCAYLRLKEDKRGCLYLKDGVGCAIEEEKPYTCRQYPFLIKGGYLAFDLTCPGFSESQGTPLWEGQTINPHLEENFFTYSLKLQEGKAQTQDFINTLFDLSLVVGARLTYENIEVSFNMVEEERLIDLPKDVLRELSSKGYLRAIFAHLNSLQNWEKLIKRCIT
;
A
#
# COMPACT_ATOMS: atom_id res chain seq x y z
N MET A 1 4.14 -4.72 -7.76
CA MET A 1 4.50 -3.92 -6.57
C MET A 1 5.92 -3.44 -6.79
N VAL A 2 6.17 -2.14 -6.68
CA VAL A 2 7.49 -1.55 -6.94
C VAL A 2 7.98 -0.82 -5.71
N ILE A 3 9.30 -0.69 -5.58
CA ILE A 3 9.92 0.15 -4.56
C ILE A 3 10.13 1.53 -5.17
N THR A 4 9.75 2.59 -4.46
CA THR A 4 9.96 3.99 -4.88
C THR A 4 10.60 4.80 -3.77
N VAL A 5 11.25 5.89 -4.15
CA VAL A 5 11.74 6.91 -3.24
C VAL A 5 11.05 8.21 -3.63
N GLU A 6 10.28 8.78 -2.71
CA GLU A 6 9.69 10.09 -2.88
C GLU A 6 10.52 11.12 -2.11
N VAL A 7 10.60 12.34 -2.62
CA VAL A 7 11.34 13.44 -2.00
C VAL A 7 10.35 14.55 -1.73
N ASP A 8 10.21 14.94 -0.46
CA ASP A 8 9.32 16.04 -0.10
C ASP A 8 9.92 17.41 -0.45
N GLU A 9 9.14 18.48 -0.28
CA GLU A 9 9.57 19.85 -0.58
C GLU A 9 10.79 20.31 0.25
N GLU A 10 11.06 19.62 1.37
CA GLU A 10 12.18 19.88 2.27
C GLU A 10 13.41 19.04 1.92
N GLY A 11 13.34 18.21 0.88
CA GLY A 11 14.41 17.35 0.41
C GLY A 11 14.55 16.04 1.20
N ARG A 12 13.57 15.68 2.03
CA ARG A 12 13.61 14.42 2.79
C ARG A 12 13.12 13.28 1.92
N GLU A 13 13.91 12.20 1.91
CA GLU A 13 13.59 10.98 1.19
C GLU A 13 12.66 10.08 2.03
N GLU A 14 11.55 9.66 1.43
CA GLU A 14 10.66 8.63 1.96
C GLU A 14 10.73 7.39 1.05
N ARG A 15 11.12 6.25 1.64
CA ARG A 15 11.25 4.98 0.93
C ARG A 15 9.94 4.22 1.05
N LEU A 16 9.31 3.91 -0.08
CA LEU A 16 7.93 3.41 -0.12
C LEU A 16 7.83 2.11 -0.93
N LEU A 17 6.88 1.26 -0.50
CA LEU A 17 6.44 0.09 -1.25
C LEU A 17 5.09 0.39 -1.90
N CYS A 18 5.10 0.59 -3.21
CA CYS A 18 3.91 1.04 -3.94
C CYS A 18 3.21 -0.11 -4.67
N ALA A 19 1.91 -0.20 -4.46
CA ALA A 19 1.00 -0.98 -5.27
C ALA A 19 0.15 -0.02 -6.11
N TYR A 20 0.37 -0.01 -7.42
CA TYR A 20 -0.45 0.79 -8.33
C TYR A 20 -1.80 0.09 -8.54
N LEU A 21 -2.88 0.74 -8.09
CA LEU A 21 -4.24 0.24 -8.25
C LEU A 21 -4.96 0.85 -9.47
N ARG A 22 -4.43 1.94 -10.05
CA ARG A 22 -4.82 2.50 -11.36
C ARG A 22 -3.84 3.57 -11.87
N LEU A 23 -3.96 3.89 -13.16
CA LEU A 23 -3.19 4.93 -13.84
C LEU A 23 -3.78 6.32 -13.60
N LYS A 24 -2.91 7.34 -13.52
CA LYS A 24 -3.28 8.76 -13.30
C LYS A 24 -4.16 9.31 -14.43
N GLU A 25 -4.06 8.75 -15.63
CA GLU A 25 -4.82 9.19 -16.81
C GLU A 25 -6.28 8.71 -16.81
N ASP A 26 -6.67 7.83 -15.89
CA ASP A 26 -8.04 7.32 -15.83
C ASP A 26 -8.99 8.37 -15.20
N LYS A 27 -9.80 9.00 -16.07
CA LYS A 27 -10.77 10.04 -15.69
C LYS A 27 -11.94 9.53 -14.84
N ARG A 28 -12.04 8.23 -14.56
CA ARG A 28 -13.20 7.60 -13.89
C ARG A 28 -13.26 7.78 -12.36
N GLY A 29 -12.34 8.55 -11.75
CA GLY A 29 -12.32 8.75 -10.30
C GLY A 29 -12.02 7.45 -9.53
N CYS A 30 -12.32 7.44 -8.23
CA CYS A 30 -12.16 6.23 -7.41
C CYS A 30 -13.15 5.14 -7.85
N LEU A 31 -12.67 3.92 -8.04
CA LEU A 31 -13.46 2.80 -8.65
C LEU A 31 -14.56 2.28 -7.76
N TYR A 32 -14.35 2.54 -6.49
CA TYR A 32 -15.19 2.10 -5.41
C TYR A 32 -16.14 3.22 -4.98
N LEU A 33 -16.10 4.41 -5.60
CA LEU A 33 -17.03 5.49 -5.32
C LEU A 33 -18.23 5.40 -6.27
N LYS A 34 -19.44 5.31 -5.71
CA LYS A 34 -20.70 5.42 -6.44
C LYS A 34 -21.50 6.61 -5.92
N ASP A 35 -21.98 7.44 -6.83
CA ASP A 35 -22.76 8.63 -6.49
C ASP A 35 -24.01 8.28 -5.68
N GLY A 36 -24.30 9.07 -4.64
CA GLY A 36 -25.47 8.91 -3.77
C GLY A 36 -25.47 7.68 -2.85
N VAL A 37 -24.53 6.75 -3.04
CA VAL A 37 -24.27 5.60 -2.14
C VAL A 37 -23.02 5.87 -1.29
N GLY A 38 -22.15 6.77 -1.76
CA GLY A 38 -20.82 6.95 -1.22
C GLY A 38 -19.90 5.86 -1.75
N CYS A 39 -18.96 5.43 -0.93
CA CYS A 39 -18.07 4.36 -1.35
C CYS A 39 -18.87 3.04 -1.37
N ALA A 40 -19.17 2.50 -2.57
CA ALA A 40 -19.88 1.24 -2.73
C ALA A 40 -18.89 0.08 -2.52
N ILE A 41 -18.74 -0.32 -1.26
CA ILE A 41 -17.67 -1.18 -0.77
C ILE A 41 -18.26 -2.50 -0.24
N GLU A 42 -17.80 -3.63 -0.79
CA GLU A 42 -17.93 -4.97 -0.17
C GLU A 42 -16.54 -5.54 0.18
N GLU A 43 -16.46 -6.84 0.54
CA GLU A 43 -15.29 -7.57 1.04
C GLU A 43 -14.03 -7.54 0.15
N GLU A 44 -14.14 -7.15 -1.12
CA GLU A 44 -13.01 -7.19 -2.08
C GLU A 44 -12.11 -5.94 -2.08
N LYS A 45 -12.41 -4.90 -1.29
CA LYS A 45 -11.62 -3.65 -1.28
C LYS A 45 -10.26 -3.83 -0.60
N PRO A 46 -9.15 -3.31 -1.18
CA PRO A 46 -7.88 -3.21 -0.48
C PRO A 46 -8.03 -2.50 0.86
N TYR A 47 -7.45 -3.06 1.92
CA TYR A 47 -7.63 -2.59 3.28
C TYR A 47 -7.28 -1.10 3.47
N THR A 48 -6.25 -0.60 2.79
CA THR A 48 -5.87 0.82 2.79
C THR A 48 -6.98 1.72 2.28
N CYS A 49 -7.69 1.29 1.23
CA CYS A 49 -8.78 2.07 0.66
C CYS A 49 -10.02 2.03 1.56
N ARG A 50 -10.21 1.01 2.42
CA ARG A 50 -11.33 0.93 3.38
C ARG A 50 -11.29 2.02 4.46
N GLN A 51 -10.17 2.73 4.61
CA GLN A 51 -10.09 3.81 5.59
C GLN A 51 -11.00 4.98 5.23
N TYR A 52 -11.10 5.36 3.95
CA TYR A 52 -11.98 6.45 3.52
C TYR A 52 -13.45 6.17 3.89
N PRO A 53 -14.18 7.13 4.51
CA PRO A 53 -13.86 8.56 4.65
C PRO A 53 -13.12 8.95 5.94
N PHE A 54 -12.60 7.99 6.69
CA PHE A 54 -11.93 8.18 7.97
C PHE A 54 -10.40 8.10 7.82
N LEU A 55 -9.68 8.77 8.72
CA LEU A 55 -8.23 8.66 8.83
C LEU A 55 -7.81 8.70 10.29
N ILE A 56 -7.01 7.71 10.72
CA ILE A 56 -6.33 7.75 12.02
C ILE A 56 -4.89 8.20 11.81
N LYS A 57 -4.49 9.30 12.44
CA LYS A 57 -3.10 9.80 12.45
C LYS A 57 -2.76 10.37 13.82
N GLY A 58 -1.69 9.85 14.45
CA GLY A 58 -1.17 10.39 15.72
C GLY A 58 -2.19 10.42 16.87
N GLY A 59 -3.11 9.44 16.93
CA GLY A 59 -4.18 9.39 17.92
C GLY A 59 -5.42 10.23 17.59
N TYR A 60 -5.40 10.98 16.48
CA TYR A 60 -6.56 11.73 16.00
C TYR A 60 -7.35 10.91 14.99
N LEU A 61 -8.68 10.97 15.09
CA LEU A 61 -9.61 10.53 14.04
C LEU A 61 -10.06 11.76 13.24
N ALA A 62 -9.72 11.77 11.96
CA ALA A 62 -10.20 12.75 10.99
C ALA A 62 -11.28 12.12 10.09
N PHE A 63 -12.20 12.97 9.62
CA PHE A 63 -13.33 12.60 8.78
C PHE A 63 -13.38 13.52 7.57
N ASP A 64 -13.55 12.97 6.38
CA ASP A 64 -13.89 13.75 5.20
C ASP A 64 -15.42 13.92 5.11
N LEU A 65 -15.93 15.02 5.65
CA LEU A 65 -17.36 15.36 5.62
C LEU A 65 -17.89 15.64 4.21
N THR A 66 -17.03 15.75 3.19
CA THR A 66 -17.48 15.86 1.79
C THR A 66 -17.83 14.51 1.18
N CYS A 67 -17.54 13.40 1.88
CA CYS A 67 -17.94 12.07 1.46
C CYS A 67 -19.47 11.96 1.32
N PRO A 68 -20.00 11.58 0.14
CA PRO A 68 -21.44 11.40 -0.06
C PRO A 68 -22.08 10.31 0.83
N GLY A 69 -21.27 9.50 1.50
CA GLY A 69 -21.72 8.47 2.43
C GLY A 69 -22.07 8.99 3.83
N PHE A 70 -21.74 10.25 4.17
CA PHE A 70 -22.20 10.85 5.42
C PHE A 70 -23.63 11.39 5.27
N SER A 71 -24.44 11.19 6.31
CA SER A 71 -25.79 11.74 6.40
C SER A 71 -26.06 12.16 7.85
N GLU A 72 -26.78 13.28 8.00
CA GLU A 72 -27.24 13.75 9.31
C GLU A 72 -28.53 13.06 9.76
N SER A 73 -29.23 12.36 8.86
CA SER A 73 -30.57 11.82 9.11
C SER A 73 -30.70 10.30 8.93
N GLN A 74 -29.71 9.65 8.32
CA GLN A 74 -29.77 8.22 7.98
C GLN A 74 -28.42 7.54 8.21
N GLY A 75 -28.44 6.23 8.46
CA GLY A 75 -27.24 5.39 8.60
C GLY A 75 -26.89 5.05 10.04
N THR A 76 -25.64 4.62 10.24
CA THR A 76 -25.12 4.24 11.56
C THR A 76 -24.46 5.45 12.23
N PRO A 77 -24.89 5.85 13.44
CA PRO A 77 -24.23 6.93 14.18
C PRO A 77 -22.75 6.63 14.41
N LEU A 78 -21.90 7.66 14.35
CA LEU A 78 -20.46 7.53 14.64
C LEU A 78 -20.19 7.34 16.15
N TRP A 79 -21.09 7.86 16.98
CA TRP A 79 -20.96 7.91 18.43
C TRP A 79 -22.17 7.27 19.10
N GLU A 80 -21.94 6.67 20.26
CA GLU A 80 -22.95 6.22 21.20
C GLU A 80 -22.68 6.90 22.55
N GLY A 81 -23.39 8.00 22.82
CA GLY A 81 -23.11 8.86 23.96
C GLY A 81 -21.73 9.54 23.85
N GLN A 82 -20.82 9.21 24.76
CA GLN A 82 -19.45 9.73 24.77
C GLN A 82 -18.42 8.78 24.15
N THR A 83 -18.83 7.59 23.72
CA THR A 83 -17.94 6.58 23.14
C THR A 83 -18.19 6.41 21.65
N ILE A 84 -17.21 5.83 20.94
CA ILE A 84 -17.35 5.44 19.55
C ILE A 84 -18.45 4.37 19.45
N ASN A 85 -19.26 4.43 18.40
CA ASN A 85 -20.25 3.40 18.13
C ASN A 85 -19.56 2.03 17.92
N PRO A 86 -19.98 0.93 18.59
CA PRO A 86 -19.34 -0.38 18.47
C PRO A 86 -19.21 -0.89 17.04
N HIS A 87 -20.17 -0.57 16.17
CA HIS A 87 -20.10 -0.93 14.75
C HIS A 87 -18.90 -0.25 14.06
N LEU A 88 -18.61 1.01 14.37
CA LEU A 88 -17.46 1.73 13.83
C LEU A 88 -16.15 1.21 14.46
N GLU A 89 -16.17 0.85 15.73
CA GLU A 89 -15.01 0.29 16.42
C GLU A 89 -14.55 -1.05 15.78
N GLU A 90 -15.51 -1.95 15.58
CA GLU A 90 -15.29 -3.26 14.97
C GLU A 90 -14.86 -3.13 13.51
N ASN A 91 -15.61 -2.35 12.71
CA ASN A 91 -15.45 -2.35 11.26
C ASN A 91 -14.40 -1.36 10.72
N PHE A 92 -13.97 -0.40 11.53
CA PHE A 92 -12.99 0.60 11.11
C PHE A 92 -11.78 0.72 12.05
N PHE A 93 -11.99 0.97 13.34
CA PHE A 93 -10.88 1.30 14.25
C PHE A 93 -9.91 0.15 14.41
N THR A 94 -10.41 -1.04 14.75
CA THR A 94 -9.59 -2.24 14.97
C THR A 94 -8.72 -2.54 13.74
N TYR A 95 -9.28 -2.39 12.54
CA TYR A 95 -8.56 -2.64 11.30
C TYR A 95 -7.59 -1.52 10.94
N SER A 96 -7.97 -0.26 11.16
CA SER A 96 -7.10 0.88 10.89
C SER A 96 -5.86 0.87 11.78
N LEU A 97 -5.96 0.42 13.04
CA LEU A 97 -4.82 0.23 13.92
C LEU A 97 -3.88 -0.86 13.40
N LYS A 98 -4.41 -2.04 13.03
CA LYS A 98 -3.63 -3.12 12.39
C LYS A 98 -2.93 -2.65 11.12
N LEU A 99 -3.58 -1.78 10.33
CA LEU A 99 -2.97 -1.22 9.14
C LEU A 99 -1.83 -0.25 9.47
N GLN A 100 -1.95 0.56 10.53
CA GLN A 100 -0.85 1.43 11.00
C GLN A 100 0.35 0.61 11.49
N GLU A 101 0.10 -0.47 12.23
CA GLU A 101 1.16 -1.42 12.62
C GLU A 101 1.81 -2.06 11.39
N GLY A 102 1.01 -2.50 10.42
CA GLY A 102 1.48 -3.04 9.15
C GLY A 102 2.30 -2.04 8.33
N LYS A 103 1.96 -0.75 8.37
CA LYS A 103 2.75 0.32 7.74
C LYS A 103 4.14 0.44 8.39
N ALA A 104 4.20 0.42 9.72
CA ALA A 104 5.48 0.46 10.43
C ALA A 104 6.37 -0.75 10.08
N GLN A 105 5.79 -1.95 10.03
CA GLN A 105 6.50 -3.16 9.59
C GLN A 105 6.97 -3.07 8.13
N THR A 106 6.13 -2.50 7.25
CA THR A 106 6.50 -2.27 5.85
C THR A 106 7.65 -1.28 5.73
N GLN A 107 7.66 -0.22 6.55
CA GLN A 107 8.74 0.76 6.56
C GLN A 107 10.06 0.15 7.05
N ASP A 108 10.02 -0.63 8.13
CA ASP A 108 11.18 -1.36 8.66
C ASP A 108 11.75 -2.34 7.61
N PHE A 109 10.86 -3.07 6.92
CA PHE A 109 11.23 -3.95 5.82
C PHE A 109 11.94 -3.20 4.70
N ILE A 110 11.35 -2.10 4.21
CA ILE A 110 11.93 -1.33 3.11
C ILE A 110 13.26 -0.71 3.51
N ASN A 111 13.35 -0.12 4.70
CA ASN A 111 14.59 0.43 5.20
C ASN A 111 15.68 -0.64 5.26
N THR A 112 15.36 -1.83 5.78
CA THR A 112 16.28 -2.98 5.82
C THR A 112 16.80 -3.35 4.43
N LEU A 113 15.94 -3.35 3.39
CA LEU A 113 16.38 -3.64 2.03
C LEU A 113 17.39 -2.60 1.50
N PHE A 114 17.14 -1.32 1.77
CA PHE A 114 18.05 -0.25 1.37
C PHE A 114 19.36 -0.28 2.17
N ASP A 115 19.30 -0.54 3.47
CA ASP A 115 20.47 -0.57 4.35
C ASP A 115 21.39 -1.75 4.00
N LEU A 116 20.82 -2.88 3.58
CA LEU A 116 21.54 -4.02 3.00
C LEU A 116 21.95 -3.80 1.53
N SER A 117 21.68 -2.63 0.96
CA SER A 117 21.96 -2.28 -0.44
C SER A 117 21.36 -3.28 -1.44
N LEU A 118 20.21 -3.88 -1.12
CA LEU A 118 19.54 -4.86 -1.98
C LEU A 118 18.70 -4.21 -3.07
N VAL A 119 18.32 -2.94 -2.91
CA VAL A 119 17.47 -2.22 -3.86
C VAL A 119 18.30 -1.59 -4.97
N VAL A 120 17.94 -1.89 -6.22
CA VAL A 120 18.56 -1.32 -7.42
C VAL A 120 17.51 -0.75 -8.37
N GLY A 121 17.91 0.24 -9.16
CA GLY A 121 17.10 0.75 -10.26
C GLY A 121 17.12 -0.20 -11.46
N ALA A 122 15.95 -0.45 -12.03
CA ALA A 122 15.75 -1.28 -13.20
C ALA A 122 14.94 -0.52 -14.26
N ARG A 123 15.10 -0.94 -15.52
CA ARG A 123 14.34 -0.41 -16.65
C ARG A 123 13.76 -1.55 -17.47
N LEU A 124 12.50 -1.42 -17.86
CA LEU A 124 11.82 -2.30 -18.79
C LEU A 124 11.37 -1.48 -20.00
N THR A 125 11.78 -1.89 -21.18
CA THR A 125 11.31 -1.31 -22.44
C THR A 125 10.39 -2.31 -23.14
N TYR A 126 9.15 -1.90 -23.41
CA TYR A 126 8.18 -2.70 -24.15
C TYR A 126 7.44 -1.80 -25.16
N GLU A 127 7.46 -2.17 -26.44
CA GLU A 127 6.77 -1.41 -27.52
C GLU A 127 7.02 0.12 -27.50
N ASN A 128 8.28 0.52 -27.32
CA ASN A 128 8.73 1.92 -27.18
C ASN A 128 8.25 2.66 -25.92
N ILE A 129 7.63 1.96 -24.97
CA ILE A 129 7.35 2.48 -23.63
C ILE A 129 8.47 2.02 -22.71
N GLU A 130 9.18 2.98 -22.13
CA GLU A 130 10.19 2.73 -21.09
C GLU A 130 9.58 2.96 -19.70
N VAL A 131 9.71 1.97 -18.82
CA VAL A 131 9.29 2.04 -17.42
C VAL A 131 10.51 1.84 -16.55
N SER A 132 10.81 2.85 -15.72
CA SER A 132 11.85 2.76 -14.69
C SER A 132 11.20 2.45 -13.33
N PHE A 133 11.81 1.57 -12.56
CA PHE A 133 11.33 1.17 -11.22
C PHE A 133 12.49 0.67 -10.36
N ASN A 134 12.33 0.63 -9.03
CA ASN A 134 13.30 -0.04 -8.16
C ASN A 134 12.83 -1.44 -7.78
N MET A 135 13.78 -2.36 -7.66
CA MET A 135 13.56 -3.76 -7.33
C MET A 135 14.64 -4.30 -6.39
N VAL A 136 14.38 -5.44 -5.78
CA VAL A 136 15.44 -6.22 -5.12
C VAL A 136 16.30 -6.92 -6.17
N GLU A 137 17.62 -6.79 -6.06
CA GLU A 137 18.59 -7.52 -6.89
C GLU A 137 18.84 -8.92 -6.33
N GLU A 138 18.54 -9.96 -7.12
CA GLU A 138 18.65 -11.36 -6.69
C GLU A 138 20.09 -11.77 -6.39
N GLU A 139 21.06 -11.31 -7.18
CA GLU A 139 22.49 -11.61 -6.96
C GLU A 139 22.97 -11.09 -5.60
N ARG A 140 22.64 -9.84 -5.26
CA ARG A 140 22.99 -9.26 -3.94
C ARG A 140 22.36 -10.01 -2.79
N LEU A 141 21.14 -10.52 -2.97
CA LEU A 141 20.47 -11.33 -1.94
C LEU A 141 21.20 -12.65 -1.70
N ILE A 142 21.65 -13.31 -2.77
CA ILE A 142 22.37 -14.60 -2.69
C ILE A 142 23.74 -14.42 -2.04
N ASP A 143 24.41 -13.29 -2.30
CA ASP A 143 25.73 -12.97 -1.76
C ASP A 143 25.71 -12.49 -0.30
N LEU A 144 24.53 -12.34 0.32
CA LEU A 144 24.43 -11.94 1.71
C LEU A 144 25.06 -12.98 2.66
N PRO A 145 25.69 -12.53 3.77
CA PRO A 145 26.13 -13.41 4.83
C PRO A 145 24.99 -14.29 5.39
N LYS A 146 25.32 -15.53 5.77
CA LYS A 146 24.32 -16.51 6.24
C LYS A 146 23.58 -16.07 7.51
N ASP A 147 24.24 -15.33 8.38
CA ASP A 147 23.68 -14.72 9.57
C ASP A 147 22.65 -13.63 9.23
N VAL A 148 22.93 -12.77 8.25
CA VAL A 148 21.96 -11.79 7.72
C VAL A 148 20.75 -12.49 7.11
N LEU A 149 20.96 -13.54 6.31
CA LEU A 149 19.87 -14.33 5.74
C LEU A 149 18.99 -14.98 6.82
N ARG A 150 19.58 -15.45 7.93
CA ARG A 150 18.83 -15.98 9.08
C ARG A 150 18.02 -14.90 9.77
N GLU A 151 18.56 -13.70 9.92
CA GLU A 151 17.84 -12.57 10.49
C GLU A 151 16.63 -12.20 9.62
N LEU A 152 16.84 -12.03 8.31
CA LEU A 152 15.77 -11.76 7.34
C LEU A 152 14.70 -12.86 7.36
N SER A 153 15.10 -14.13 7.52
CA SER A 153 14.17 -15.26 7.68
C SER A 153 13.32 -15.13 8.94
N SER A 154 13.96 -14.84 10.08
CA SER A 154 13.29 -14.72 11.39
C SER A 154 12.27 -13.57 11.43
N LYS A 155 12.55 -12.47 10.72
CA LYS A 155 11.64 -11.32 10.55
C LYS A 155 10.54 -11.57 9.51
N GLY A 156 10.57 -12.70 8.80
CA GLY A 156 9.65 -13.01 7.70
C GLY A 156 9.93 -12.27 6.39
N TYR A 157 11.02 -11.50 6.32
CA TYR A 157 11.36 -10.64 5.19
C TYR A 157 11.76 -11.44 3.95
N LEU A 158 12.43 -12.58 4.11
CA LEU A 158 12.76 -13.44 2.96
C LEU A 158 11.50 -13.87 2.19
N ARG A 159 10.40 -14.16 2.88
CA ARG A 159 9.13 -14.52 2.22
C ARG A 159 8.60 -13.36 1.36
N ALA A 160 8.67 -12.13 1.88
CA ALA A 160 8.25 -10.94 1.14
C ALA A 160 9.19 -10.64 -0.05
N ILE A 161 10.50 -10.79 0.13
CA ILE A 161 11.50 -10.64 -0.94
C ILE A 161 11.23 -11.64 -2.07
N PHE A 162 11.05 -12.92 -1.75
CA PHE A 162 10.73 -13.92 -2.77
C PHE A 162 9.39 -13.66 -3.44
N ALA A 163 8.38 -13.17 -2.74
CA ALA A 163 7.11 -12.78 -3.36
C ALA A 163 7.29 -11.62 -4.35
N HIS A 164 8.13 -10.64 -4.01
CA HIS A 164 8.48 -9.53 -4.91
C HIS A 164 9.21 -10.01 -6.16
N LEU A 165 10.27 -10.81 -6.01
CA LEU A 165 11.04 -11.37 -7.14
C LEU A 165 10.14 -12.20 -8.07
N ASN A 166 9.29 -13.07 -7.51
CA ASN A 166 8.30 -13.82 -8.28
C ASN A 166 7.29 -12.92 -8.99
N SER A 167 6.86 -11.82 -8.36
CA SER A 167 5.95 -10.86 -9.00
C SER A 167 6.59 -10.20 -10.22
N LEU A 168 7.89 -9.88 -10.16
CA LEU A 168 8.61 -9.25 -11.28
C LEU A 168 8.79 -10.20 -12.46
N GLN A 169 9.12 -11.47 -12.19
CA GLN A 169 9.21 -12.51 -13.23
C GLN A 169 7.88 -12.72 -13.99
N ASN A 170 6.74 -12.44 -13.35
CA ASN A 170 5.43 -12.52 -13.99
C ASN A 170 5.00 -11.23 -14.70
N TRP A 171 5.68 -10.11 -14.45
CA TRP A 171 5.27 -8.81 -14.97
C TRP A 171 5.37 -8.75 -16.50
N GLU A 172 6.45 -9.30 -17.06
CA GLU A 172 6.64 -9.39 -18.51
C GLU A 172 5.51 -10.19 -19.19
N LYS A 173 5.10 -11.31 -18.59
CA LYS A 173 4.00 -12.15 -19.08
C LYS A 173 2.66 -11.39 -19.07
N LEU A 174 2.41 -10.61 -18.02
CA LEU A 174 1.17 -9.84 -17.87
C LEU A 174 1.11 -8.65 -18.84
N ILE A 175 2.21 -7.91 -18.99
CA ILE A 175 2.30 -6.79 -19.94
C ILE A 175 2.02 -7.29 -21.36
N LYS A 176 2.66 -8.39 -21.77
CA LYS A 176 2.42 -9.02 -23.07
C LYS A 176 0.94 -9.38 -23.27
N ARG A 177 0.28 -9.95 -22.26
CA ARG A 177 -1.12 -10.42 -22.35
C ARG A 177 -2.17 -9.30 -22.32
N CYS A 178 -1.90 -8.17 -21.69
CA CYS A 178 -2.85 -7.05 -21.61
C CYS A 178 -2.87 -6.18 -22.87
N ILE A 179 -1.87 -6.32 -23.74
CA ILE A 179 -1.69 -5.50 -24.94
C ILE A 179 -2.01 -6.30 -26.23
N THR A 180 -1.96 -7.63 -26.18
CA THR A 180 -2.48 -8.56 -27.22
C THR A 180 -3.96 -8.91 -27.03
#